data_AF-A0A3D1WBU4-F1
#
_entry.id   AF-A0A3D1WBU4-F1
#
_cell.length_a   1.000
_cell.length_b   1.000
_cell.length_c   1.000
_cell.angle_alpha   90.00
_cell.angle_beta   90.00
_cell.angle_gamma   90.00
#
_symmetry.space_group_name_H-M   'P 1'
#
loop_
_entity.id
_entity.type
_entity.pdbx_description
1 polymer ?
#
loop_
_entity_poly.entity_id
_entity_poly.type
_entity_poly.pdbx_seq_one_letter_code
_entity_poly.pdbx_strand_id
1 'polypeptide(L)'
;MPHPLEAKYGLTAQELLTAIDRRFRLKVALEGAVAEVHFERKLSIASREGWLKSYEDHDVDGMHDFTVVTRDGISIKVEVKTVRNGTKPRVELQKTRAAKGDPSSQRRPEQPLLRTQPL
;
A
#
# COMPACT_ATOMS: atom_id res chain seq x y z
N MET A 1 -9.81 -26.85 12.20
CA MET A 1 -8.77 -27.34 11.27
C MET A 1 -7.52 -26.50 11.54
N PRO A 2 -6.34 -27.11 11.72
CA PRO A 2 -5.12 -26.34 11.94
C PRO A 2 -4.79 -25.49 10.71
N HIS A 3 -4.24 -24.30 10.93
CA HIS A 3 -3.85 -23.41 9.85
C HIS A 3 -2.70 -24.06 9.05
N PRO A 4 -2.63 -23.92 7.70
CA PRO A 4 -1.59 -24.56 6.90
C PRO A 4 -0.16 -24.26 7.36
N LEU A 5 0.09 -23.05 7.86
CA LEU A 5 1.41 -22.68 8.40
C LEU A 5 1.74 -23.39 9.72
N GLU A 6 0.72 -23.72 10.53
CA GLU A 6 0.94 -24.50 11.76
C GLU A 6 1.42 -25.90 11.41
N ALA A 7 0.76 -26.54 10.44
CA ALA A 7 1.16 -27.86 9.94
C ALA A 7 2.54 -27.84 9.27
N LYS A 8 2.84 -26.80 8.47
CA LYS A 8 4.12 -26.66 7.76
C LYS A 8 5.32 -26.50 8.69
N TYR A 9 5.17 -25.74 9.77
CA TYR A 9 6.28 -25.39 10.65
C TYR A 9 6.29 -26.12 12.00
N GLY A 10 5.25 -26.90 12.30
CA GLY A 10 5.15 -27.63 13.56
C GLY A 10 5.02 -26.72 14.79
N LEU A 11 4.50 -25.51 14.59
CA LEU A 11 4.31 -24.50 15.62
C LEU A 11 2.85 -24.08 15.66
N THR A 12 2.32 -23.76 16.83
CA THR A 12 1.00 -23.16 16.95
C THR A 12 0.97 -21.76 16.33
N ALA A 13 -0.21 -21.27 15.98
CA ALA A 13 -0.40 -19.92 15.47
C ALA A 13 0.16 -18.88 16.45
N GLN A 14 -0.01 -19.11 17.76
CA GLN A 14 0.52 -18.23 18.79
C GLN A 14 2.06 -18.19 18.79
N GLU A 15 2.72 -19.34 18.64
CA GLU A 15 4.18 -19.41 18.55
C GLU A 15 4.70 -18.76 17.28
N LEU A 16 4.02 -18.95 16.14
CA LEU A 16 4.35 -18.29 14.88
C LEU A 16 4.23 -16.77 14.98
N LEU A 17 3.13 -16.26 15.54
CA LEU A 17 2.92 -14.83 15.75
C LEU A 17 3.96 -14.25 16.72
N THR A 18 4.31 -14.99 17.78
CA THR A 18 5.37 -14.60 18.73
C THR A 18 6.74 -14.56 18.04
N ALA A 19 7.03 -15.50 17.14
CA ALA A 19 8.28 -15.52 16.39
C ALA A 19 8.39 -14.32 15.41
N ILE A 20 7.28 -13.93 14.79
CA ILE A 20 7.19 -12.72 13.96
C ILE A 20 7.39 -11.47 14.80
N ASP A 21 6.68 -11.36 15.93
CA ASP A 21 6.73 -10.19 16.81
C ASP A 21 8.15 -9.93 17.36
N ARG A 22 8.91 -10.98 17.66
CA ARG A 22 10.29 -10.83 18.16
C ARG A 22 11.30 -10.34 17.11
N ARG A 23 10.94 -10.32 15.82
CA ARG A 23 11.88 -10.04 14.72
C ARG A 23 11.46 -8.78 13.95
N PHE A 24 12.27 -7.73 14.05
CA PHE A 24 12.00 -6.43 13.43
C PHE A 24 11.63 -6.51 11.94
N ARG A 25 12.39 -7.27 11.13
CA ARG A 25 12.12 -7.39 9.68
C ARG A 25 10.78 -8.06 9.39
N LEU A 26 10.38 -9.04 10.20
CA LEU A 26 9.10 -9.72 10.02
C LEU A 26 7.93 -8.85 10.49
N LYS A 27 8.13 -8.02 11.51
CA LYS A 27 7.15 -7.00 11.92
C LYS A 27 6.85 -6.04 10.77
N VAL A 28 7.88 -5.48 10.13
CA VAL A 28 7.69 -4.56 9.00
C VAL A 28 6.98 -5.26 7.82
N ALA A 29 7.35 -6.50 7.51
CA ALA A 29 6.67 -7.27 6.46
C ALA A 29 5.20 -7.54 6.83
N LEU A 30 4.92 -7.89 8.08
CA LEU A 30 3.56 -8.11 8.58
C LEU A 30 2.74 -6.81 8.53
N GLU A 31 3.33 -5.66 8.86
CA GLU A 31 2.66 -4.35 8.76
C GLU A 31 2.24 -4.00 7.33
N GLY A 32 3.05 -4.38 6.32
CA GLY A 32 2.70 -4.28 4.91
C GLY A 32 1.50 -5.17 4.56
N ALA A 33 1.61 -6.46 4.84
CA ALA A 33 0.55 -7.43 4.58
C ALA A 33 -0.78 -7.06 5.30
N VAL A 34 -0.70 -6.57 6.53
CA VAL A 34 -1.88 -6.10 7.28
C VAL A 34 -2.51 -4.87 6.60
N ALA A 35 -1.70 -3.95 6.05
CA ALA A 35 -2.22 -2.79 5.33
C ALA A 35 -2.99 -3.22 4.07
N GLU A 36 -2.46 -4.17 3.31
CA GLU A 36 -3.12 -4.77 2.13
C GLU A 36 -4.45 -5.42 2.50
N VAL A 37 -4.47 -6.28 3.53
CA VAL A 37 -5.70 -6.92 4.03
C VAL A 37 -6.75 -5.88 4.43
N HIS A 38 -6.34 -4.79 5.09
CA HIS A 38 -7.28 -3.73 5.45
C HIS A 38 -7.78 -2.93 4.23
N PHE A 39 -6.92 -2.74 3.23
CA PHE A 39 -7.30 -2.06 2.00
C PHE A 39 -8.29 -2.91 1.20
N GLU A 40 -8.01 -4.19 1.02
CA GLU A 40 -8.90 -5.14 0.35
C GLU A 40 -10.28 -5.19 1.02
N ARG A 41 -10.34 -5.23 2.36
CA ARG A 41 -11.63 -5.17 3.08
C ARG A 41 -12.43 -3.92 2.74
N LYS A 42 -11.78 -2.76 2.56
CA LYS A 42 -12.45 -1.53 2.13
C LYS A 42 -12.91 -1.62 0.68
N LEU A 43 -12.10 -2.18 -0.21
CA LEU A 43 -12.48 -2.43 -1.60
C LEU A 43 -13.68 -3.37 -1.70
N SER A 44 -13.72 -4.44 -0.89
CA SER A 44 -14.85 -5.36 -0.81
C SER A 44 -16.14 -4.65 -0.42
N ILE A 45 -16.09 -3.81 0.62
CA ILE A 45 -17.24 -3.00 1.05
C ILE A 45 -17.65 -2.02 -0.06
N ALA A 46 -16.70 -1.29 -0.63
CA ALA A 46 -16.95 -0.33 -1.71
C ALA A 46 -17.54 -0.99 -2.96
N SER A 47 -17.11 -2.21 -3.30
CA SER A 47 -17.68 -3.01 -4.39
C SER A 47 -19.13 -3.38 -4.10
N ARG A 48 -19.40 -3.87 -2.89
CA ARG A 48 -20.75 -4.29 -2.47
C ARG A 48 -21.73 -3.12 -2.43
N GLU A 49 -21.26 -1.93 -2.08
CA GLU A 49 -22.06 -0.69 -2.05
C GLU A 49 -22.14 -0.01 -3.44
N GLY A 50 -21.46 -0.54 -4.46
CA GLY A 50 -21.50 0.00 -5.82
C GLY A 50 -20.67 1.27 -6.03
N TRP A 51 -19.73 1.58 -5.14
CA TRP A 51 -18.76 2.68 -5.31
C TRP A 51 -17.69 2.37 -6.36
N LEU A 52 -17.46 1.09 -6.64
CA LEU A 52 -16.55 0.61 -7.67
C LEU A 52 -17.19 -0.56 -8.43
N LYS A 53 -16.74 -0.78 -9.66
CA LYS A 53 -17.28 -1.83 -10.53
C LYS A 53 -16.69 -3.21 -10.18
N SER A 54 -15.38 -3.26 -9.98
CA SER A 54 -14.66 -4.48 -9.60
C SER A 54 -13.26 -4.13 -9.10
N TYR A 55 -12.62 -5.08 -8.41
CA TYR A 55 -11.19 -5.00 -8.08
C TYR A 55 -10.55 -6.40 -8.16
N GLU A 56 -9.24 -6.43 -8.28
CA GLU A 56 -8.41 -7.64 -8.34
C GLU A 56 -7.10 -7.36 -7.59
N ASP A 57 -6.69 -8.29 -6.73
CA ASP A 57 -5.40 -8.31 -6.04
C ASP A 57 -4.34 -9.04 -6.89
N HIS A 58 -3.08 -8.62 -6.77
CA HIS A 58 -1.95 -9.23 -7.48
C HIS A 58 -0.82 -9.55 -6.50
N ASP A 59 -0.54 -10.84 -6.34
CA ASP A 59 0.63 -11.34 -5.60
C ASP A 59 1.73 -11.80 -6.57
N VAL A 60 2.20 -10.86 -7.40
CA VAL A 60 3.23 -11.10 -8.43
C VAL A 60 4.32 -10.06 -8.30
N ASP A 61 5.56 -10.51 -8.21
CA ASP A 61 6.72 -9.62 -8.12
C ASP A 61 6.78 -8.65 -9.32
N GLY A 62 6.97 -7.37 -9.02
CA GLY A 62 6.98 -6.29 -10.00
C GLY A 62 5.62 -5.83 -10.51
N MET A 63 4.52 -6.40 -9.99
CA MET A 63 3.15 -5.94 -10.24
C MET A 63 2.65 -5.05 -9.08
N HIS A 64 1.71 -4.16 -9.38
CA HIS A 64 1.05 -3.35 -8.36
C HIS A 64 0.06 -4.21 -7.55
N ASP A 65 -0.13 -3.91 -6.27
CA ASP A 65 -0.92 -4.79 -5.38
C ASP A 65 -2.38 -4.96 -5.79
N PHE A 66 -3.04 -3.92 -6.32
CA PHE A 66 -4.45 -3.99 -6.74
C PHE A 66 -4.78 -3.25 -8.03
N THR A 67 -5.58 -3.87 -8.89
CA THR A 67 -6.31 -3.17 -9.96
C THR A 67 -7.71 -2.84 -9.47
N VAL A 68 -8.12 -1.57 -9.53
CA VAL A 68 -9.48 -1.14 -9.19
C VAL A 68 -10.16 -0.55 -10.42
N VAL A 69 -11.36 -1.01 -10.73
CA VAL A 69 -12.18 -0.48 -11.83
C VAL A 69 -13.26 0.42 -11.25
N THR A 70 -13.24 1.70 -11.59
CA THR A 70 -14.26 2.66 -11.14
C THR A 70 -15.62 2.36 -11.77
N ARG A 71 -16.67 3.02 -11.27
CA ARG A 71 -18.02 2.93 -11.86
C ARG A 71 -18.05 3.32 -13.33
N ASP A 72 -17.20 4.28 -13.71
CA ASP A 72 -17.07 4.78 -15.08
C ASP A 72 -16.19 3.87 -15.96
N GLY A 73 -15.73 2.73 -15.42
CA GLY A 73 -14.91 1.76 -16.15
C GLY A 73 -13.42 2.14 -16.22
N ILE A 74 -12.98 3.17 -15.51
CA ILE A 74 -11.58 3.57 -15.47
C ILE A 74 -10.81 2.59 -14.60
N SER A 75 -9.73 2.03 -15.13
CA SER A 75 -8.84 1.13 -14.39
C SER A 75 -7.73 1.92 -13.70
N ILE A 76 -7.59 1.72 -12.39
CA ILE A 76 -6.59 2.37 -11.53
C ILE A 76 -5.67 1.28 -10.97
N LYS A 77 -4.36 1.51 -11.03
CA LYS A 77 -3.34 0.69 -10.38
C LYS A 77 -3.06 1.24 -9.00
N VAL A 78 -3.09 0.38 -7.97
CA VAL A 78 -2.93 0.79 -6.58
C VAL A 78 -1.79 0.00 -5.94
N GLU A 79 -0.95 0.74 -5.23
CA GLU A 79 0.15 0.24 -4.41
C GLU A 79 -0.16 0.61 -2.96
N VAL A 80 -0.25 -0.38 -2.08
CA VAL A 80 -0.54 -0.22 -0.67
C VAL A 80 0.78 -0.10 0.08
N LYS A 81 0.94 1.04 0.76
CA LYS A 81 2.13 1.29 1.59
C LYS A 81 1.71 1.62 3.01
N THR A 82 2.41 1.03 3.97
CA THR A 82 2.26 1.39 5.38
C THR A 82 2.72 2.84 5.56
N VAL A 83 1.79 3.73 5.90
CA VAL A 83 2.13 5.09 6.29
C VAL A 83 2.64 5.05 7.71
N ARG A 84 3.90 5.47 7.93
CA ARG A 84 4.43 5.57 9.29
C ARG A 84 3.62 6.60 10.07
N ASN A 85 3.16 6.24 11.26
CA ASN A 85 2.51 7.14 12.21
C ASN A 85 3.52 8.21 12.68
N GLY A 86 3.60 9.31 11.94
CA GLY A 86 4.16 10.57 12.39
C GLY A 86 3.05 11.63 12.41
N THR A 87 3.31 12.79 13.03
CA THR A 87 2.39 13.95 13.09
C THR A 87 1.93 14.47 11.72
N LYS A 88 2.53 13.99 10.63
CA LYS A 88 2.07 14.18 9.25
C LYS A 88 2.13 12.82 8.54
N PRO A 89 1.05 12.38 7.85
CA PRO A 89 1.12 11.20 7.00
C PRO A 89 2.18 11.46 5.91
N ARG A 90 3.33 10.77 6.03
CA ARG A 90 4.39 10.82 5.03
C ARG A 90 4.27 9.57 4.17
N VAL A 91 3.83 9.74 2.94
CA VAL A 91 3.94 8.71 1.91
C VAL A 91 5.36 8.78 1.36
N GLU A 92 6.19 7.77 1.69
CA GLU A 92 7.50 7.65 1.05
C GLU A 92 7.31 7.13 -0.37
N LEU A 93 7.41 8.05 -1.33
CA LEU A 93 7.48 7.71 -2.75
C LEU A 93 8.84 7.07 -3.03
N GLN A 94 8.91 5.75 -2.90
CA GLN A 94 10.02 4.98 -3.42
C GLN A 94 10.04 5.15 -4.94
N LYS A 95 11.15 5.67 -5.47
CA LYS A 95 11.36 5.79 -6.92
C LYS A 95 11.31 4.39 -7.54
N THR A 96 10.24 4.06 -8.24
CA THR A 96 10.24 2.92 -9.16
C THR A 96 11.07 3.32 -10.38
N ARG A 97 11.99 2.44 -10.81
CA ARG A 97 12.85 2.66 -11.99
C ARG A 97 12.06 2.93 -13.29
N ALA A 98 10.76 2.64 -13.31
CA ALA A 98 9.84 2.87 -14.42
C ALA A 98 9.38 4.34 -14.57
N ALA A 99 9.62 5.22 -13.60
CA ALA A 99 9.20 6.63 -13.65
C ALA A 99 10.09 7.52 -14.57
N LYS A 100 10.60 6.97 -15.67
CA LYS A 100 11.31 7.73 -16.69
C LYS A 100 10.32 8.04 -17.83
N GLY A 101 9.49 9.06 -17.63
CA GLY A 101 8.65 9.60 -18.71
C GLY A 101 7.24 10.06 -18.33
N ASP A 102 6.80 9.88 -17.09
CA ASP A 102 5.47 10.33 -16.66
C ASP A 102 5.48 11.83 -16.32
N PRO A 103 4.68 12.70 -16.98
CA PRO A 103 4.60 14.13 -16.68
C PRO A 103 4.15 14.44 -15.25
N SER A 104 3.54 13.49 -14.55
CA SER A 104 3.22 13.62 -13.11
C SER A 104 4.45 13.56 -12.18
N SER A 105 5.63 13.21 -12.72
CA SER A 105 6.91 13.18 -11.98
C SER A 105 7.62 14.55 -11.90
N GLN A 106 7.08 15.59 -12.55
CA GLN A 106 7.61 16.95 -12.46
C GLN A 106 7.12 17.61 -11.16
N ARG A 107 8.00 17.58 -10.14
CA ARG A 107 7.83 18.44 -8.96
C ARG A 107 7.74 19.88 -9.45
N ARG A 108 6.62 20.55 -9.12
CA ARG A 108 6.63 22.02 -9.02
C ARG A 108 7.72 22.36 -7.99
N PRO A 109 8.80 23.09 -8.35
CA PRO A 109 9.67 23.63 -7.33
C PRO A 109 8.81 24.60 -6.50
N GLU A 110 8.88 24.45 -5.17
CA GLU A 110 8.35 25.45 -4.26
C GLU A 110 8.92 26.81 -4.70
N GLN A 111 8.05 27.72 -5.11
CA GLN A 111 8.45 29.10 -5.35
C GLN A 111 8.99 29.64 -4.02
N PRO A 112 10.24 30.14 -3.95
CA PRO A 112 10.64 30.93 -2.81
C PRO A 112 9.76 32.19 -2.80
N LEU A 113 9.13 32.47 -1.66
CA LEU A 113 8.48 33.75 -1.39
C LEU A 113 9.52 34.87 -1.53
N LEU A 114 9.64 35.42 -2.72
CA LEU A 114 10.33 36.68 -2.98
C LEU A 114 9.24 37.77 -3.10
N ARG A 115 8.93 38.44 -1.99
CA ARG A 115 8.26 39.75 -2.06
C ARG A 115 9.35 40.80 -2.27
N THR A 116 9.43 41.28 -3.49
CA THR A 116 10.16 42.48 -3.91
C THR A 116 9.55 43.73 -3.27
N GLN A 117 10.37 44.60 -2.69
CA GLN A 117 10.05 46.03 -2.55
C GLN A 117 10.29 46.73 -3.89
N PRO A 118 9.41 47.67 -4.26
CA PRO A 118 9.86 48.99 -4.75
C PRO A 118 8.94 50.12 -4.20
N LEU A 119 9.33 51.36 -3.92
CA LEU A 119 10.56 52.18 -4.07
C LEU A 119 10.85 52.88 -2.72
#